data_AF-A0A1F2TDW1-F1
#
_entry.id   AF-A0A1F2TDW1-F1
#
_cell.length_a   1.000
_cell.length_b   1.000
_cell.length_c   1.000
_cell.angle_alpha   90.00
_cell.angle_beta   90.00
_cell.angle_gamma   90.00
#
_symmetry.space_group_name_H-M   'P 1'
#
loop_
_entity.id
_entity.type
_entity.pdbx_description
1 polymer ?
#
loop_
_entity_poly.entity_id
_entity_poly.type
_entity_poly.pdbx_seq_one_letter_code
_entity_poly.pdbx_strand_id
1 'polypeptide(L)'
;MALFLVVLIAAGTLAFGAVYAWGYVPLFTVAAGMGLWGLRRGGVAPEMRPLATALLLVWFAVSVQLVPLPQSLVEWLSPATASLSAGYHLAVPGGAEGWLPLSVDPARTRVALLALGALGVYLLGMPALLPAQALRALPPALAIFAVPLALFSLYNREHTNNLVYWFWVPVESARGNVFGPFVNRNHYGGWMLMTLSVLVGWLFGRIEGTLPGRQAARVRLAGWLSSGEASGIVLMALAVLVGALSLVWTVSRSAILSFGAASVAFAWLVLARRRLSHARRAIGLVILATVLLAPVLRRGPVELLEWFQDNNLTSRVDAWRDGWDVIRAFPWTGTGLNTYSVAMLFYQTRNRDSHMSRAHNDYVQLLAEGGVLVAVPAAVAVIVLAAAIRRNLRAARAEGRGYWIRAGSAVGLVAMAIQETLEFSLQIPVNALLFCTLAAIALAPAVATARVTPSPRDNMPASRKPADVSVPEV
;
A
#
# COMPACT_ATOMS: atom_id res chain seq x y z
N MET A 1 14.97 -4.10 12.81
CA MET A 1 14.17 -3.30 11.86
C MET A 1 12.83 -3.94 11.54
N ALA A 2 12.79 -5.15 10.93
CA ALA A 2 11.52 -5.80 10.57
C ALA A 2 10.50 -5.89 11.71
N LEU A 3 10.93 -6.28 12.92
CA LEU A 3 10.06 -6.29 14.11
C LEU A 3 9.52 -4.90 14.46
N PHE A 4 10.37 -3.88 14.48
CA PHE A 4 9.98 -2.50 14.81
C PHE A 4 8.95 -1.95 13.82
N LEU A 5 9.12 -2.25 12.53
CA LEU A 5 8.14 -1.97 11.48
C LEU A 5 6.78 -2.58 11.75
N VAL A 6 6.76 -3.88 12.07
CA VAL A 6 5.52 -4.60 12.36
C VAL A 6 4.87 -4.07 13.63
N VAL A 7 5.66 -3.73 14.66
CA VAL A 7 5.14 -3.11 15.89
C VAL A 7 4.48 -1.76 15.60
N LEU A 8 5.09 -0.91 14.75
CA LEU A 8 4.49 0.38 14.38
C LEU A 8 3.18 0.19 13.60
N ILE A 9 3.17 -0.71 12.61
CA ILE A 9 1.97 -1.05 11.85
C ILE A 9 0.89 -1.61 12.79
N ALA A 10 1.26 -2.53 13.68
CA ALA A 10 0.35 -3.14 14.64
C ALA A 10 -0.24 -2.11 15.60
N ALA A 11 0.59 -1.19 16.13
CA ALA A 11 0.13 -0.13 17.01
C ALA A 11 -0.88 0.79 16.30
N GLY A 12 -0.59 1.21 15.05
CA GLY A 12 -1.53 1.99 14.25
C GLY A 12 -2.82 1.23 13.93
N THR A 13 -2.71 -0.07 13.64
CA THR A 13 -3.87 -0.92 13.33
C THR A 13 -4.76 -1.07 14.56
N LEU A 14 -4.17 -1.38 15.73
CA LEU A 14 -4.91 -1.55 16.98
C LEU A 14 -5.46 -0.22 17.53
N ALA A 15 -4.87 0.92 17.16
CA ALA A 15 -5.37 2.26 17.47
C ALA A 15 -6.49 2.70 16.49
N PHE A 16 -7.41 1.80 16.15
CA PHE A 16 -8.54 2.06 15.24
C PHE A 16 -8.15 2.45 13.80
N GLY A 17 -7.04 1.92 13.30
CA GLY A 17 -6.43 2.40 12.05
C GLY A 17 -5.77 3.77 12.17
N ALA A 18 -5.60 4.25 13.41
CA ALA A 18 -5.04 5.55 13.80
C ALA A 18 -5.84 6.74 13.26
N VAL A 19 -7.17 6.63 13.11
CA VAL A 19 -8.01 7.72 12.55
C VAL A 19 -8.16 8.94 13.45
N TYR A 20 -7.90 8.81 14.75
CA TYR A 20 -7.97 9.90 15.72
C TYR A 20 -6.62 10.58 15.93
N ALA A 21 -6.61 11.85 16.36
CA ALA A 21 -5.38 12.62 16.57
C ALA A 21 -4.38 11.94 17.52
N TRP A 22 -4.88 11.37 18.62
CA TRP A 22 -4.04 10.61 19.54
C TRP A 22 -3.45 9.34 18.92
N GLY A 23 -4.00 8.84 17.80
CA GLY A 23 -3.48 7.71 17.03
C GLY A 23 -2.54 8.14 15.91
N TYR A 24 -2.96 9.05 15.02
CA TYR A 24 -2.15 9.42 13.85
C TYR A 24 -0.94 10.30 14.20
N VAL A 25 -1.03 11.16 15.22
CA VAL A 25 0.10 12.05 15.56
C VAL A 25 1.31 11.22 16.00
N PRO A 26 1.20 10.27 16.94
CA PRO A 26 2.32 9.38 17.27
C PRO A 26 2.76 8.51 16.09
N LEU A 27 1.81 7.95 15.33
CA LEU A 27 2.11 7.09 14.18
C LEU A 27 3.00 7.80 13.15
N PHE A 28 2.59 8.99 12.72
CA PHE A 28 3.35 9.79 11.75
C PHE A 28 4.64 10.33 12.33
N THR A 29 4.70 10.66 13.62
CA THR A 29 5.94 11.10 14.27
C THR A 29 6.98 9.99 14.27
N VAL A 30 6.61 8.76 14.66
CA VAL A 30 7.53 7.61 14.64
C VAL A 30 7.90 7.25 13.21
N ALA A 31 6.97 7.27 12.26
CA ALA A 31 7.26 7.05 10.85
C ALA A 31 8.26 8.07 10.30
N ALA A 32 8.06 9.37 10.55
CA ALA A 32 9.00 10.42 10.15
C ALA A 32 10.39 10.18 10.77
N GLY A 33 10.47 9.86 12.06
CA GLY A 33 11.72 9.53 12.75
C GLY A 33 12.46 8.35 12.12
N MET A 34 11.75 7.29 11.75
CA MET A 34 12.33 6.15 11.02
C MET A 34 12.84 6.55 9.64
N GLY A 35 12.07 7.35 8.91
CA GLY A 35 12.48 7.88 7.61
C GLY A 35 13.75 8.72 7.70
N LEU A 36 13.79 9.68 8.63
CA LEU A 36 14.97 10.51 8.90
C LEU A 36 16.19 9.66 9.29
N TRP A 37 15.99 8.62 10.11
CA TRP A 37 17.08 7.70 10.45
C TRP A 37 17.61 6.95 9.21
N GLY A 38 16.72 6.49 8.34
CA GLY A 38 17.09 5.86 7.08
C GLY A 38 17.86 6.79 6.15
N LEU A 39 17.37 8.02 5.99
CA LEU A 39 18.05 9.08 5.23
C LEU A 39 19.41 9.44 5.82
N ARG A 40 19.55 9.49 7.14
CA ARG A 40 20.84 9.73 7.80
C ARG A 40 21.85 8.59 7.54
N ARG A 41 21.37 7.35 7.44
CA ARG A 41 22.23 6.18 7.21
C ARG A 41 22.65 5.97 5.76
N GLY A 42 21.73 6.17 4.82
CA GLY A 42 21.94 5.83 3.41
C GLY A 42 21.78 6.98 2.42
N GLY A 43 21.35 8.16 2.88
CA GLY A 43 20.93 9.25 2.00
C GLY A 43 19.71 8.87 1.15
N VAL A 44 19.40 9.73 0.18
CA VAL A 44 18.48 9.37 -0.91
C VAL A 44 19.31 8.73 -2.02
N ALA A 45 19.02 7.46 -2.33
CA ALA A 45 19.69 6.75 -3.42
C ALA A 45 19.56 7.54 -4.74
N PRO A 46 20.59 7.58 -5.61
CA PRO A 46 20.56 8.36 -6.84
C PRO A 46 19.33 8.07 -7.72
N GLU A 47 18.94 6.80 -7.84
CA GLU A 47 17.76 6.36 -8.56
C GLU A 47 16.41 6.82 -7.95
N MET A 48 16.41 7.21 -6.67
CA MET A 48 15.23 7.71 -5.96
C MET A 48 15.17 9.24 -5.92
N ARG A 49 16.20 9.96 -6.39
CA ARG A 49 16.17 11.44 -6.44
C ARG A 49 15.00 12.00 -7.23
N PRO A 50 14.60 11.45 -8.41
CA PRO A 50 13.41 11.93 -9.11
C PRO A 50 12.14 11.76 -8.27
N LEU A 51 12.03 10.68 -7.51
CA LEU A 51 10.89 10.45 -6.61
C LEU A 51 10.91 11.47 -5.46
N ALA A 52 12.08 11.75 -4.87
CA ALA A 52 12.21 12.77 -3.84
C ALA A 52 11.79 14.15 -4.36
N THR A 53 12.24 14.54 -5.56
CA THR A 53 11.82 15.78 -6.20
C THR A 53 10.31 15.80 -6.44
N ALA A 54 9.73 14.72 -6.97
CA ALA A 54 8.29 14.67 -7.21
C ALA A 54 7.48 14.78 -5.91
N LEU A 55 7.88 14.08 -4.84
CA LEU A 55 7.23 14.20 -3.52
C LEU A 55 7.37 15.61 -2.92
N LEU A 56 8.54 16.24 -3.07
CA LEU A 56 8.74 17.64 -2.66
C LEU A 56 7.85 18.59 -3.46
N LEU A 57 7.62 18.34 -4.75
CA LEU A 57 6.69 19.13 -5.56
C LEU A 57 5.25 18.98 -5.08
N VAL A 58 4.80 17.77 -4.70
CA VAL A 58 3.48 17.58 -4.08
C VAL A 58 3.40 18.36 -2.77
N TRP A 59 4.39 18.21 -1.89
CA TRP A 59 4.43 18.88 -0.60
C TRP A 59 4.42 20.41 -0.76
N PHE A 60 5.19 20.94 -1.72
CA PHE A 60 5.21 22.36 -2.05
C PHE A 60 3.86 22.83 -2.61
N ALA A 61 3.25 22.09 -3.52
CA ALA A 61 1.94 22.42 -4.08
C ALA A 61 0.85 22.50 -3.00
N VAL A 62 0.86 21.59 -2.02
CA VAL A 62 -0.07 21.65 -0.87
C VAL A 62 0.27 22.83 0.05
N SER A 63 1.56 23.15 0.22
CA SER A 63 1.96 24.33 1.00
C SER A 63 1.46 25.64 0.38
N VAL A 64 1.41 25.73 -0.95
CA VAL A 64 0.83 26.88 -1.67
C VAL A 64 -0.64 27.08 -1.30
N GLN A 65 -1.41 26.02 -1.03
CA GLN A 65 -2.81 26.14 -0.59
C GLN A 65 -2.96 26.87 0.76
N LEU A 66 -1.89 26.91 1.57
CA LEU A 66 -1.89 27.53 2.89
C LEU A 66 -1.36 28.97 2.92
N VAL A 67 -0.74 29.44 1.83
CA VAL A 67 -0.18 30.80 1.77
C VAL A 67 -1.33 31.81 1.72
N PRO A 68 -1.44 32.74 2.68
CA PRO A 68 -2.39 33.84 2.56
C PRO A 68 -2.02 34.72 1.37
N LEU A 69 -2.99 34.98 0.48
CA LEU A 69 -2.86 35.84 -0.69
C LEU A 69 -3.81 37.04 -0.57
N PRO A 70 -3.56 38.16 -1.27
CA PRO A 70 -4.54 39.23 -1.35
C PRO A 70 -5.87 38.71 -1.87
N GLN A 71 -6.99 39.16 -1.29
CA GLN A 71 -8.33 38.68 -1.62
C GLN A 71 -8.65 38.81 -3.11
N SER A 72 -8.23 39.89 -3.75
CA SER A 72 -8.39 40.09 -5.20
C SER A 72 -7.71 39.01 -6.04
N LEU A 73 -6.57 38.49 -5.58
CA LEU A 73 -5.87 37.39 -6.25
C LEU A 73 -6.61 36.07 -6.04
N VAL A 74 -7.20 35.85 -4.85
CA VAL A 74 -8.02 34.65 -4.58
C VAL A 74 -9.31 34.69 -5.38
N GLU A 75 -9.99 35.84 -5.47
CA GLU A 75 -11.19 36.03 -6.29
C GLU A 75 -10.92 35.76 -7.78
N TRP A 76 -9.72 36.07 -8.27
CA TRP A 76 -9.32 35.75 -9.63
C TRP A 76 -8.95 34.27 -9.84
N LEU A 77 -8.16 33.68 -8.93
CA LEU A 77 -7.69 32.29 -9.06
C LEU A 77 -8.77 31.25 -8.73
N SER A 78 -9.56 31.51 -7.70
CA SER A 78 -10.60 30.63 -7.17
C SER A 78 -11.78 31.44 -6.61
N PRO A 79 -12.66 31.98 -7.48
CA PRO A 79 -13.83 32.76 -7.06
C PRO A 79 -14.74 32.01 -6.09
N ALA A 80 -14.81 30.69 -6.22
CA ALA A 80 -15.57 29.82 -5.33
C ALA A 80 -14.97 29.77 -3.92
N THR A 81 -13.64 29.84 -3.76
CA THR A 81 -13.00 29.91 -2.43
C THR A 81 -13.41 31.18 -1.71
N ALA A 82 -13.33 32.33 -2.39
CA ALA A 82 -13.71 33.61 -1.78
C ALA A 82 -15.18 33.60 -1.31
N SER A 83 -16.09 33.10 -2.16
CA SER A 83 -17.51 32.93 -1.84
C SER A 83 -17.75 32.03 -0.63
N LEU A 84 -17.05 30.89 -0.56
CA LEU A 84 -17.24 29.88 0.48
C LEU A 84 -16.62 30.32 1.80
N SER A 85 -15.45 30.97 1.77
CA SER A 85 -14.83 31.56 2.96
C SER A 85 -15.69 32.68 3.57
N ALA A 86 -16.36 33.50 2.76
CA ALA A 86 -17.28 34.53 3.24
C ALA A 86 -18.55 33.95 3.90
N GLY A 87 -19.04 32.80 3.40
CA GLY A 87 -20.21 32.12 3.96
C GLY A 87 -19.91 31.21 5.17
N TYR A 88 -18.71 30.61 5.22
CA TYR A 88 -18.32 29.65 6.26
C TYR A 88 -17.68 30.33 7.47
N HIS A 89 -16.82 31.33 7.25
CA HIS A 89 -16.29 32.16 8.32
C HIS A 89 -17.21 33.37 8.47
N LEU A 90 -18.26 33.24 9.30
CA LEU A 90 -18.97 34.40 9.85
C LEU A 90 -17.92 35.40 10.33
N ALA A 91 -17.82 36.55 9.64
CA ALA A 91 -16.73 37.51 9.72
C ALA A 91 -16.09 37.58 11.12
N VAL A 92 -14.98 36.86 11.30
CA VAL A 92 -14.22 36.92 12.55
C VAL A 92 -13.49 38.26 12.54
N PRO A 93 -13.79 39.19 13.47
CA PRO A 93 -13.08 40.46 13.53
C PRO A 93 -11.63 40.14 13.92
N GLY A 94 -10.66 40.35 13.01
CA GLY A 94 -9.23 40.18 13.29
C GLY A 94 -8.41 39.37 12.29
N GLY A 95 -9.01 38.84 11.21
CA GLY A 95 -8.23 38.44 10.03
C GLY A 95 -7.64 39.67 9.36
N ALA A 96 -6.37 39.66 8.94
CA ALA A 96 -5.75 40.77 8.23
C ALA A 96 -6.66 41.18 7.06
N GLU A 97 -7.25 42.38 7.14
CA GLU A 97 -8.24 42.87 6.18
C GLU A 97 -7.71 42.65 4.75
N GLY A 98 -8.39 41.81 3.97
CA GLY A 98 -8.08 41.54 2.57
C GLY A 98 -7.03 40.44 2.29
N TRP A 99 -6.66 39.57 3.23
CA TRP A 99 -5.80 38.39 2.95
C TRP A 99 -6.48 37.06 3.26
N LEU A 100 -6.48 36.14 2.30
CA LEU A 100 -7.16 34.86 2.38
C LEU A 100 -6.28 33.73 1.82
N PRO A 101 -6.17 32.57 2.48
CA PRO A 101 -5.52 31.39 1.89
C PRO A 101 -6.42 30.75 0.82
N LEU A 102 -5.82 29.97 -0.08
CA LEU A 102 -6.58 29.22 -1.11
C LEU A 102 -7.39 28.07 -0.52
N SER A 103 -6.93 27.52 0.61
CA SER A 103 -7.63 26.48 1.36
C SER A 103 -8.82 27.01 2.14
N VAL A 104 -9.98 26.35 2.04
CA VAL A 104 -11.20 26.71 2.78
C VAL A 104 -11.12 26.36 4.27
N ASP A 105 -10.25 25.41 4.66
CA ASP A 105 -9.92 25.13 6.08
C ASP A 105 -8.40 24.87 6.23
N PRO A 106 -7.61 25.94 6.47
CA PRO A 106 -6.15 25.84 6.59
C PRO A 106 -5.68 24.94 7.74
N ALA A 107 -6.48 24.71 8.78
CA ALA A 107 -6.11 23.81 9.88
C ALA A 107 -6.10 22.36 9.40
N ARG A 108 -7.13 21.95 8.66
CA ARG A 108 -7.20 20.60 8.08
C ARG A 108 -6.15 20.35 7.00
N THR A 109 -5.88 21.34 6.16
CA THR A 109 -4.82 21.23 5.13
C THR A 109 -3.42 21.16 5.74
N ARG A 110 -3.17 21.83 6.87
CA ARG A 110 -1.91 21.66 7.63
C ARG A 110 -1.71 20.22 8.11
N VAL A 111 -2.77 19.56 8.59
CA VAL A 111 -2.69 18.14 9.00
C VAL A 111 -2.32 17.25 7.81
N ALA A 112 -2.93 17.46 6.65
CA ALA A 112 -2.60 16.73 5.43
C ALA A 112 -1.14 16.97 4.99
N LEU A 113 -0.67 18.22 5.03
CA LEU A 113 0.70 18.58 4.69
C LEU A 113 1.73 17.90 5.60
N LEU A 114 1.48 17.86 6.91
CA LEU A 114 2.34 17.18 7.88
C LEU A 114 2.35 15.66 7.67
N ALA A 115 1.19 15.06 7.41
CA ALA A 115 1.08 13.63 7.10
C ALA A 115 1.84 13.28 5.81
N LEU A 116 1.67 14.07 4.74
CA LEU A 116 2.41 13.91 3.48
C LEU A 116 3.92 14.04 3.67
N GLY A 117 4.37 15.03 4.46
CA GLY A 117 5.77 15.20 4.80
C GLY A 117 6.34 13.99 5.56
N ALA A 118 5.64 13.53 6.60
CA ALA A 118 6.04 12.38 7.39
C ALA A 118 6.13 11.10 6.56
N LEU A 119 5.10 10.81 5.76
CA LEU A 119 5.06 9.63 4.89
C LEU A 119 6.06 9.71 3.73
N GLY A 120 6.29 10.90 3.17
CA GLY A 120 7.29 11.13 2.13
C GLY A 120 8.71 10.88 2.63
N VAL A 121 9.05 11.43 3.80
CA VAL A 121 10.34 11.18 4.48
C VAL A 121 10.50 9.70 4.84
N TYR A 122 9.44 9.07 5.35
CA TYR A 122 9.42 7.63 5.60
C TYR A 122 9.69 6.81 4.33
N LEU A 123 8.96 7.08 3.24
CA LEU A 123 9.12 6.36 1.97
C LEU A 123 10.53 6.50 1.39
N LEU A 124 11.13 7.69 1.47
CA LEU A 124 12.48 7.94 0.94
C LEU A 124 13.58 7.30 1.80
N GLY A 125 13.42 7.29 3.13
CA GLY A 125 14.43 6.75 4.04
C GLY A 125 14.37 5.24 4.26
N MET A 126 13.17 4.65 4.23
CA MET A 126 13.00 3.25 4.64
C MET A 126 13.69 2.19 3.77
N PRO A 127 13.85 2.35 2.44
CA PRO A 127 14.62 1.41 1.64
C PRO A 127 16.05 1.18 2.16
N ALA A 128 16.71 2.22 2.71
CA ALA A 128 18.05 2.10 3.30
C ALA A 128 18.07 1.27 4.60
N LEU A 129 16.92 1.14 5.26
CA LEU A 129 16.75 0.35 6.48
C LEU A 129 16.27 -1.08 6.21
N LEU A 130 16.09 -1.47 4.95
CA LEU A 130 15.62 -2.79 4.53
C LEU A 130 16.72 -3.62 3.82
N PRO A 131 17.81 -4.01 4.51
CA PRO A 131 18.76 -4.96 3.94
C PRO A 131 18.08 -6.31 3.66
N ALA A 132 18.73 -7.16 2.87
CA ALA A 132 18.15 -8.44 2.42
C ALA A 132 17.62 -9.33 3.57
N GLN A 133 18.26 -9.31 4.75
CA GLN A 133 17.78 -10.03 5.92
C GLN A 133 16.47 -9.46 6.47
N ALA A 134 16.38 -8.13 6.65
CA ALA A 134 15.17 -7.46 7.12
C ALA A 134 14.02 -7.63 6.12
N LEU A 135 14.30 -7.47 4.82
CA LEU A 135 13.36 -7.69 3.74
C LEU A 135 12.73 -9.10 3.78
N ARG A 136 13.53 -10.13 4.06
CA ARG A 136 13.06 -11.53 4.13
C ARG A 136 12.34 -11.87 5.44
N ALA A 137 12.66 -11.16 6.53
CA ALA A 137 12.06 -11.35 7.85
C ALA A 137 10.73 -10.60 8.02
N LEU A 138 10.51 -9.54 7.24
CA LEU A 138 9.34 -8.68 7.38
C LEU A 138 8.01 -9.39 7.09
N PRO A 139 7.82 -10.16 5.99
CA PRO A 139 6.53 -10.80 5.73
C PRO A 139 6.13 -11.84 6.78
N PRO A 140 7.01 -12.75 7.27
CA PRO A 140 6.69 -13.62 8.39
C PRO A 140 6.33 -12.87 9.67
N ALA A 141 7.06 -11.79 9.99
CA ALA A 141 6.74 -10.96 11.16
C ALA A 141 5.36 -10.30 11.02
N LEU A 142 5.02 -9.81 9.82
CA LEU A 142 3.70 -9.25 9.53
C LEU A 142 2.61 -10.32 9.62
N ALA A 143 2.87 -11.55 9.16
CA ALA A 143 1.93 -12.67 9.26
C ALA A 143 1.62 -13.03 10.73
N ILE A 144 2.62 -12.99 11.62
CA ILE A 144 2.44 -13.23 13.06
C ILE A 144 1.43 -12.26 13.66
N PHE A 145 1.37 -11.02 13.18
CA PHE A 145 0.36 -10.04 13.60
C PHE A 145 -0.97 -10.20 12.84
N ALA A 146 -0.90 -10.39 11.51
CA ALA A 146 -2.07 -10.40 10.64
C ALA A 146 -2.99 -11.61 10.90
N VAL A 147 -2.46 -12.77 11.28
CA VAL A 147 -3.27 -13.98 11.53
C VAL A 147 -4.16 -13.82 12.77
N PRO A 148 -3.63 -13.47 13.97
CA PRO A 148 -4.48 -13.15 15.12
C PRO A 148 -5.48 -12.04 14.82
N LEU A 149 -5.07 -11.00 14.08
CA LEU A 149 -5.96 -9.92 13.67
C LEU A 149 -7.11 -10.42 12.79
N ALA A 150 -6.83 -11.30 11.83
CA ALA A 150 -7.82 -11.88 10.94
C ALA A 150 -8.83 -12.75 11.69
N LEU A 151 -8.35 -13.61 12.60
CA LEU A 151 -9.20 -14.44 13.45
C LEU A 151 -10.06 -13.58 14.38
N PHE A 152 -9.46 -12.56 15.00
CA PHE A 152 -10.17 -11.59 15.83
C PHE A 152 -11.28 -10.88 15.03
N SER A 153 -10.98 -10.45 13.81
CA SER A 153 -11.92 -9.69 12.99
C SER A 153 -13.08 -10.55 12.49
N LEU A 154 -12.80 -11.83 12.16
CA LEU A 154 -13.84 -12.83 11.86
C LEU A 154 -14.75 -13.06 13.08
N TYR A 155 -14.17 -13.23 14.27
CA TYR A 155 -14.95 -13.39 15.50
C TYR A 155 -15.79 -12.15 15.82
N ASN A 156 -15.18 -10.97 15.72
CA ASN A 156 -15.84 -9.68 15.96
C ASN A 156 -17.00 -9.45 14.99
N ARG A 157 -16.90 -9.87 13.73
CA ARG A 157 -17.98 -9.71 12.74
C ARG A 157 -19.30 -10.34 13.19
N GLU A 158 -19.24 -11.52 13.81
CA GLU A 158 -20.43 -12.25 14.26
C GLU A 158 -20.95 -11.76 15.63
N HIS A 159 -20.12 -11.07 16.41
CA HIS A 159 -20.42 -10.67 17.79
C HIS A 159 -20.43 -9.15 18.00
N THR A 160 -20.43 -8.37 16.91
CA THR A 160 -20.30 -6.91 17.01
C THR A 160 -21.55 -6.26 17.59
N ASN A 161 -21.35 -5.28 18.48
CA ASN A 161 -22.39 -4.36 18.95
C ASN A 161 -22.30 -2.99 18.23
N ASN A 162 -21.63 -2.94 17.08
CA ASN A 162 -21.25 -1.72 16.33
C ASN A 162 -20.23 -0.81 17.02
N LEU A 163 -19.62 -1.26 18.12
CA LEU A 163 -18.50 -0.57 18.77
C LEU A 163 -17.19 -1.26 18.41
N VAL A 164 -16.12 -0.48 18.27
CA VAL A 164 -14.80 -1.05 18.08
C VAL A 164 -14.31 -1.59 19.41
N TYR A 165 -13.83 -2.84 19.41
CA TYR A 165 -13.50 -3.59 20.64
C TYR A 165 -14.64 -3.62 21.68
N TRP A 166 -15.90 -3.55 21.25
CA TRP A 166 -17.09 -3.54 22.11
C TRP A 166 -17.24 -2.33 23.06
N PHE A 167 -16.29 -1.39 23.11
CA PHE A 167 -16.36 -0.23 24.01
C PHE A 167 -16.26 1.13 23.29
N TRP A 168 -15.63 1.19 22.12
CA TRP A 168 -15.35 2.46 21.46
C TRP A 168 -16.42 2.84 20.43
N VAL A 169 -17.03 4.01 20.61
CA VAL A 169 -18.03 4.57 19.68
C VAL A 169 -17.30 5.29 18.53
N PRO A 170 -17.39 4.81 17.28
CA PRO A 170 -16.77 5.48 16.14
C PRO A 170 -17.53 6.77 15.77
N VAL A 171 -16.79 7.88 15.57
CA VAL A 171 -17.36 9.21 15.27
C VAL A 171 -17.97 9.30 13.86
N GLU A 172 -17.42 8.56 12.89
CA GLU A 172 -17.86 8.57 11.48
C GLU A 172 -18.00 7.14 10.93
N SER A 173 -18.86 6.32 11.54
CA SER A 173 -19.18 4.98 11.01
C SER A 173 -20.67 4.76 10.87
N ALA A 174 -21.07 4.30 9.69
CA ALA A 174 -22.38 3.69 9.50
C ALA A 174 -22.52 2.44 10.40
N ARG A 175 -23.76 2.17 10.85
CA ARG A 175 -24.10 0.94 11.57
C ARG A 175 -23.71 -0.29 10.74
N GLY A 176 -23.16 -1.32 11.39
CA GLY A 176 -22.76 -2.58 10.76
C GLY A 176 -21.44 -2.54 9.98
N ASN A 177 -20.73 -1.40 10.00
CA ASN A 177 -19.53 -1.18 9.18
C ASN A 177 -18.20 -1.47 9.92
N VAL A 178 -18.23 -1.58 11.25
CA VAL A 178 -17.06 -1.95 12.07
C VAL A 178 -16.59 -3.36 11.73
N PHE A 179 -15.28 -3.55 11.57
CA PHE A 179 -14.68 -4.86 11.31
C PHE A 179 -13.31 -4.97 11.98
N GLY A 180 -13.25 -5.80 13.02
CA GLY A 180 -12.04 -5.95 13.81
C GLY A 180 -11.67 -4.60 14.46
N PRO A 181 -10.43 -4.12 14.30
CA PRO A 181 -10.04 -2.84 14.86
C PRO A 181 -10.43 -1.65 13.97
N PHE A 182 -10.93 -1.85 12.75
CA PHE A 182 -11.23 -0.73 11.86
C PHE A 182 -12.67 -0.26 12.05
N VAL A 183 -12.83 1.07 12.07
CA VAL A 183 -14.15 1.74 12.04
C VAL A 183 -14.94 1.43 10.77
N ASN A 184 -14.29 0.97 9.70
CA ASN A 184 -14.91 0.65 8.43
C ASN A 184 -14.24 -0.59 7.79
N ARG A 185 -15.06 -1.58 7.46
CA ARG A 185 -14.66 -2.87 6.87
C ARG A 185 -13.92 -2.75 5.54
N ASN A 186 -14.17 -1.71 4.75
CA ASN A 186 -13.47 -1.46 3.49
C ASN A 186 -11.99 -1.12 3.76
N HIS A 187 -11.72 -0.37 4.82
CA HIS A 187 -10.35 0.01 5.19
C HIS A 187 -9.56 -1.18 5.72
N TYR A 188 -10.21 -2.06 6.50
CA TYR A 188 -9.64 -3.37 6.84
C TYR A 188 -9.36 -4.19 5.59
N GLY A 189 -10.30 -4.21 4.63
CA GLY A 189 -10.15 -4.89 3.35
C GLY A 189 -8.89 -4.44 2.60
N GLY A 190 -8.64 -3.13 2.53
CA GLY A 190 -7.42 -2.56 1.93
C GLY A 190 -6.14 -2.92 2.70
N TRP A 191 -6.19 -2.88 4.04
CA TRP A 191 -5.06 -3.30 4.88
C TRP A 191 -4.69 -4.77 4.65
N MET A 192 -5.70 -5.65 4.61
CA MET A 192 -5.52 -7.08 4.41
C MET A 192 -5.09 -7.38 2.96
N LEU A 193 -5.60 -6.65 1.96
CA LEU A 193 -5.19 -6.78 0.56
C LEU A 193 -3.69 -6.51 0.36
N MET A 194 -3.18 -5.41 0.93
CA MET A 194 -1.76 -5.08 0.89
C MET A 194 -0.91 -6.12 1.63
N THR A 195 -1.37 -6.55 2.81
CA THR A 195 -0.69 -7.57 3.62
C THR A 195 -0.60 -8.90 2.87
N LEU A 196 -1.72 -9.41 2.35
CA LEU A 196 -1.76 -10.65 1.56
C LEU A 196 -0.82 -10.60 0.36
N SER A 197 -0.74 -9.47 -0.33
CA SER A 197 0.12 -9.32 -1.50
C SER A 197 1.60 -9.54 -1.17
N VAL A 198 2.09 -9.00 -0.04
CA VAL A 198 3.48 -9.26 0.37
C VAL A 198 3.69 -10.68 0.91
N LEU A 199 2.70 -11.27 1.59
CA LEU A 199 2.76 -12.65 2.08
C LEU A 199 2.80 -13.67 0.93
N VAL A 200 1.97 -13.49 -0.12
CA VAL A 200 1.98 -14.30 -1.34
C VAL A 200 3.32 -14.17 -2.08
N GLY A 201 3.86 -12.95 -2.17
CA GLY A 201 5.21 -12.73 -2.67
C GLY A 201 6.27 -13.53 -1.90
N TRP A 202 6.23 -13.52 -0.57
CA TRP A 202 7.14 -14.32 0.24
C TRP A 202 6.98 -15.83 -0.01
N LEU A 203 5.73 -16.32 -0.10
CA LEU A 203 5.40 -17.73 -0.36
C LEU A 203 5.98 -18.20 -1.69
N PHE A 204 5.82 -17.44 -2.76
CA PHE A 204 6.41 -17.75 -4.06
C PHE A 204 7.93 -17.66 -4.08
N GLY A 205 8.49 -16.72 -3.32
CA GLY A 205 9.92 -16.65 -3.07
C GLY A 205 10.48 -17.94 -2.46
N ARG A 206 9.75 -18.55 -1.53
CA ARG A 206 10.10 -19.86 -0.97
C ARG A 206 9.97 -20.96 -2.01
N ILE A 207 8.83 -21.08 -2.68
CA ILE A 207 8.55 -22.13 -3.69
C ILE A 207 9.62 -22.16 -4.81
N GLU A 208 10.10 -21.00 -5.26
CA GLU A 208 11.20 -20.93 -6.25
C GLU A 208 12.53 -21.49 -5.68
N GLY A 209 12.79 -21.32 -4.38
CA GLY A 209 14.04 -21.69 -3.74
C GLY A 209 14.14 -23.13 -3.25
N THR A 210 13.03 -23.79 -2.90
CA THR A 210 13.08 -25.07 -2.14
C THR A 210 12.79 -26.35 -2.92
N LEU A 211 11.95 -26.34 -3.96
CA LEU A 211 11.45 -27.59 -4.54
C LEU A 211 12.53 -28.30 -5.39
N PRO A 212 13.01 -29.51 -5.04
CA PRO A 212 14.01 -30.23 -5.83
C PRO A 212 13.54 -30.50 -7.27
N GLY A 213 14.48 -30.66 -8.20
CA GLY A 213 14.18 -31.13 -9.57
C GLY A 213 13.51 -32.53 -9.57
N ARG A 214 12.81 -32.85 -10.67
CA ARG A 214 11.93 -34.03 -10.84
C ARG A 214 12.53 -35.38 -10.40
N GLN A 215 13.86 -35.55 -10.47
CA GLN A 215 14.53 -36.82 -10.13
C GLN A 215 14.63 -37.12 -8.63
N ALA A 216 14.43 -36.14 -7.74
CA ALA A 216 14.58 -36.32 -6.28
C ALA A 216 13.25 -36.43 -5.51
N ALA A 217 12.10 -36.47 -6.21
CA ALA A 217 10.80 -36.10 -5.64
C ALA A 217 10.08 -37.18 -4.80
N ARG A 218 10.25 -38.48 -5.06
CA ARG A 218 9.45 -39.53 -4.38
C ARG A 218 10.02 -39.97 -3.02
N VAL A 219 11.35 -40.10 -2.89
CA VAL A 219 12.00 -40.53 -1.64
C VAL A 219 12.19 -39.38 -0.64
N ARG A 220 12.17 -38.12 -1.10
CA ARG A 220 12.36 -36.92 -0.26
C ARG A 220 11.06 -36.23 0.19
N LEU A 221 9.89 -36.61 -0.30
CA LEU A 221 8.65 -35.88 0.02
C LEU A 221 8.29 -35.99 1.50
N ALA A 222 8.34 -37.19 2.08
CA ALA A 222 8.08 -37.39 3.51
C ALA A 222 9.10 -36.69 4.41
N GLY A 223 10.40 -36.78 4.08
CA GLY A 223 11.46 -36.06 4.80
C GLY A 223 11.43 -34.53 4.61
N TRP A 224 10.95 -34.05 3.46
CA TRP A 224 10.75 -32.63 3.21
C TRP A 224 9.55 -32.08 3.96
N LEU A 225 8.43 -32.80 4.02
CA LEU A 225 7.25 -32.40 4.81
C LEU A 225 7.57 -32.23 6.30
N SER A 226 8.51 -33.02 6.81
CA SER A 226 9.02 -32.90 8.18
C SER A 226 10.14 -31.86 8.36
N SER A 227 10.54 -31.15 7.29
CA SER A 227 11.57 -30.11 7.37
C SER A 227 10.97 -28.75 7.80
N GLY A 228 11.74 -27.97 8.57
CA GLY A 228 11.34 -26.62 8.97
C GLY A 228 11.07 -25.67 7.78
N GLU A 229 11.59 -25.98 6.59
CA GLU A 229 11.30 -25.21 5.37
C GLU A 229 9.92 -25.50 4.79
N ALA A 230 9.45 -26.75 4.82
CA ALA A 230 8.09 -27.09 4.41
C ALA A 230 7.07 -26.55 5.40
N SER A 231 7.33 -26.66 6.70
CA SER A 231 6.47 -26.06 7.74
C SER A 231 6.31 -24.55 7.52
N GLY A 232 7.38 -23.84 7.15
CA GLY A 232 7.32 -22.42 6.84
C GLY A 232 6.44 -22.07 5.63
N ILE A 233 6.40 -22.93 4.60
CA ILE A 233 5.52 -22.77 3.43
C ILE A 233 4.07 -23.03 3.82
N VAL A 234 3.80 -24.12 4.54
CA VAL A 234 2.46 -24.51 4.97
C VAL A 234 1.86 -23.45 5.90
N LEU A 235 2.61 -22.99 6.90
CA LEU A 235 2.17 -21.94 7.82
C LEU A 235 1.88 -20.63 7.11
N MET A 236 2.72 -20.23 6.14
CA MET A 236 2.47 -19.02 5.36
C MET A 236 1.25 -19.19 4.43
N ALA A 237 1.08 -20.35 3.78
CA ALA A 237 -0.09 -20.63 2.96
C ALA A 237 -1.37 -20.59 3.79
N LEU A 238 -1.35 -21.14 5.01
CA LEU A 238 -2.45 -21.03 5.96
C LEU A 238 -2.70 -19.59 6.38
N ALA A 239 -1.66 -18.81 6.68
CA ALA A 239 -1.79 -17.39 7.01
C ALA A 239 -2.44 -16.59 5.88
N VAL A 240 -2.02 -16.84 4.64
CA VAL A 240 -2.62 -16.24 3.43
C VAL A 240 -4.09 -16.66 3.29
N LEU A 241 -4.41 -17.93 3.51
CA LEU A 241 -5.79 -18.43 3.41
C LEU A 241 -6.71 -17.82 4.48
N VAL A 242 -6.25 -17.73 5.74
CA VAL A 242 -7.00 -17.09 6.83
C VAL A 242 -7.19 -15.60 6.56
N GLY A 243 -6.15 -14.91 6.09
CA GLY A 243 -6.25 -13.51 5.70
C GLY A 243 -7.24 -13.30 4.54
N ALA A 244 -7.19 -14.14 3.50
CA ALA A 244 -8.12 -14.11 2.38
C ALA A 244 -9.56 -14.39 2.81
N LEU A 245 -9.77 -15.33 3.73
CA LEU A 245 -11.07 -15.58 4.36
C LEU A 245 -11.59 -14.33 5.07
N SER A 246 -10.77 -13.70 5.91
CA SER A 246 -11.16 -12.47 6.60
C SER A 246 -11.46 -11.32 5.64
N LEU A 247 -10.73 -11.20 4.53
CA LEU A 247 -10.96 -10.19 3.49
C LEU A 247 -12.32 -10.40 2.83
N VAL A 248 -12.67 -11.62 2.45
CA VAL A 248 -13.99 -11.91 1.87
C VAL A 248 -15.11 -11.67 2.88
N TRP A 249 -14.88 -11.92 4.16
CA TRP A 249 -15.84 -11.63 5.24
C TRP A 249 -16.03 -10.15 5.54
N THR A 250 -15.13 -9.27 5.08
CA THR A 250 -15.43 -7.83 5.06
C THR A 250 -16.64 -7.53 4.18
N VAL A 251 -16.91 -8.41 3.21
CA VAL A 251 -17.90 -8.24 2.15
C VAL A 251 -17.68 -6.90 1.43
N SER A 252 -16.44 -6.48 1.18
CA SER A 252 -16.14 -5.21 0.48
C SER A 252 -15.97 -5.46 -1.03
N ARG A 253 -16.82 -4.86 -1.90
CA ARG A 253 -16.79 -5.07 -3.37
C ARG A 253 -15.41 -4.75 -3.93
N SER A 254 -14.92 -3.57 -3.57
CA SER A 254 -13.65 -3.02 -4.02
C SER A 254 -12.47 -3.88 -3.55
N ALA A 255 -12.46 -4.35 -2.30
CA ALA A 255 -11.41 -5.23 -1.81
C ALA A 255 -11.42 -6.61 -2.49
N ILE A 256 -12.60 -7.23 -2.68
CA ILE A 256 -12.73 -8.55 -3.33
C ILE A 256 -12.34 -8.46 -4.82
N LEU A 257 -12.79 -7.44 -5.54
CA LEU A 257 -12.42 -7.23 -6.94
C LEU A 257 -10.91 -6.98 -7.08
N SER A 258 -10.33 -6.15 -6.20
CA SER A 258 -8.89 -5.87 -6.21
C SER A 258 -8.06 -7.08 -5.82
N PHE A 259 -8.57 -7.95 -4.93
CA PHE A 259 -7.97 -9.24 -4.61
C PHE A 259 -7.97 -10.21 -5.80
N GLY A 260 -9.06 -10.23 -6.58
CA GLY A 260 -9.12 -10.95 -7.86
C GLY A 260 -8.08 -10.42 -8.86
N ALA A 261 -8.00 -9.11 -9.03
CA ALA A 261 -7.01 -8.47 -9.91
C ALA A 261 -5.56 -8.78 -9.47
N ALA A 262 -5.28 -8.73 -8.15
CA ALA A 262 -3.99 -9.13 -7.60
C ALA A 262 -3.67 -10.61 -7.88
N SER A 263 -4.64 -11.50 -7.74
CA SER A 263 -4.49 -12.93 -8.05
C SER A 263 -4.15 -13.16 -9.53
N VAL A 264 -4.79 -12.43 -10.45
CA VAL A 264 -4.47 -12.45 -11.89
C VAL A 264 -3.05 -11.94 -12.14
N ALA A 265 -2.65 -10.83 -11.50
CA ALA A 265 -1.29 -10.29 -11.63
C ALA A 265 -0.23 -11.30 -11.13
N PHE A 266 -0.49 -11.98 -10.01
CA PHE A 266 0.38 -13.05 -9.53
C PHE A 266 0.44 -14.25 -10.47
N ALA A 267 -0.69 -14.69 -11.02
CA ALA A 267 -0.73 -15.77 -12.01
C ALA A 267 0.11 -15.41 -13.24
N TRP A 268 -0.02 -14.18 -13.74
CA TRP A 268 0.82 -13.67 -14.83
C TRP A 268 2.30 -13.67 -14.47
N LEU A 269 2.68 -13.20 -13.27
CA LEU A 269 4.08 -13.22 -12.80
C LEU A 269 4.64 -14.65 -12.72
N VAL A 270 3.85 -15.61 -12.23
CA VAL A 270 4.24 -17.04 -12.15
C VAL A 270 4.46 -17.62 -13.55
N LEU A 271 3.57 -17.34 -14.49
CA LEU A 271 3.68 -17.82 -15.87
C LEU A 271 4.84 -17.16 -16.62
N ALA A 272 5.08 -15.86 -16.42
CA ALA A 272 6.17 -15.11 -17.03
C ALA A 272 7.56 -15.45 -16.43
N ARG A 273 7.61 -16.09 -15.26
CA ARG A 273 8.86 -16.46 -14.58
C ARG A 273 9.50 -17.69 -15.25
N ARG A 274 10.39 -17.45 -16.22
CA ARG A 274 11.14 -18.48 -16.97
C ARG A 274 11.95 -19.46 -16.10
N ARG A 275 12.37 -19.04 -14.89
CA ARG A 275 13.13 -19.86 -13.94
C ARG A 275 12.28 -20.91 -13.21
N LEU A 276 10.94 -20.81 -13.25
CA LEU A 276 10.07 -21.81 -12.65
C LEU A 276 9.86 -22.98 -13.61
N SER A 277 10.00 -24.20 -13.09
CA SER A 277 9.57 -25.42 -13.78
C SER A 277 8.05 -25.49 -13.89
N HIS A 278 7.53 -26.27 -14.84
CA HIS A 278 6.08 -26.47 -14.99
C HIS A 278 5.40 -26.94 -13.70
N ALA A 279 6.03 -27.81 -12.92
CA ALA A 279 5.49 -28.28 -11.64
C ALA A 279 5.35 -27.14 -10.62
N ARG A 280 6.37 -26.27 -10.50
CA ARG A 280 6.32 -25.11 -9.59
C ARG A 280 5.27 -24.09 -10.02
N ARG A 281 5.09 -23.89 -11.34
CA ARG A 281 4.01 -23.06 -11.86
C ARG A 281 2.63 -23.63 -11.51
N ALA A 282 2.43 -24.93 -11.72
CA ALA A 282 1.18 -25.60 -11.37
C ALA A 282 0.86 -25.46 -9.88
N ILE A 283 1.84 -25.74 -8.99
CA ILE A 283 1.67 -25.55 -7.55
C ILE A 283 1.30 -24.10 -7.21
N GLY A 284 2.02 -23.12 -7.77
CA GLY A 284 1.73 -21.71 -7.54
C GLY A 284 0.33 -21.30 -7.99
N LEU A 285 -0.11 -21.76 -9.16
CA LEU A 285 -1.45 -21.50 -9.69
C LEU A 285 -2.55 -22.18 -8.88
N VAL A 286 -2.33 -23.41 -8.42
CA VAL A 286 -3.27 -24.11 -7.52
C VAL A 286 -3.39 -23.35 -6.21
N ILE A 287 -2.29 -22.92 -5.60
CA ILE A 287 -2.32 -22.12 -4.36
C ILE A 287 -3.11 -20.84 -4.58
N LEU A 288 -2.89 -20.09 -5.67
CA LEU A 288 -3.64 -18.87 -5.96
C LEU A 288 -5.14 -19.15 -6.17
N ALA A 289 -5.46 -20.20 -6.92
CA ALA A 289 -6.84 -20.61 -7.14
C ALA A 289 -7.53 -20.99 -5.83
N THR A 290 -6.85 -21.74 -4.95
CA THR A 290 -7.38 -22.10 -3.63
C THR A 290 -7.58 -20.86 -2.75
N VAL A 291 -6.59 -19.96 -2.69
CA VAL A 291 -6.64 -18.72 -1.90
C VAL A 291 -7.74 -17.78 -2.38
N LEU A 292 -7.99 -17.72 -3.69
CA LEU A 292 -9.07 -16.91 -4.27
C LEU A 292 -10.45 -17.56 -4.10
N LEU A 293 -10.58 -18.84 -4.45
CA LEU A 293 -11.88 -19.50 -4.59
C LEU A 293 -12.39 -20.08 -3.27
N ALA A 294 -11.55 -20.63 -2.40
CA ALA A 294 -12.03 -21.30 -1.18
C ALA A 294 -12.81 -20.35 -0.26
N PRO A 295 -12.37 -19.10 0.01
CA PRO A 295 -13.17 -18.13 0.76
C PRO A 295 -14.52 -17.80 0.11
N VAL A 296 -14.55 -17.62 -1.22
CA VAL A 296 -15.76 -17.27 -1.97
C VAL A 296 -16.76 -18.43 -1.94
N LEU A 297 -16.30 -19.66 -2.17
CA LEU A 297 -17.11 -20.86 -2.10
C LEU A 297 -17.63 -21.10 -0.68
N ARG A 298 -16.81 -20.82 0.35
CA ARG A 298 -17.20 -20.96 1.75
C ARG A 298 -18.26 -19.94 2.19
N ARG A 299 -18.26 -18.74 1.59
CA ARG A 299 -19.25 -17.69 1.84
C ARG A 299 -20.58 -17.96 1.13
N GLY A 300 -20.52 -18.59 -0.04
CA GLY A 300 -21.65 -18.77 -0.95
C GLY A 300 -21.58 -17.77 -2.11
N PRO A 301 -21.37 -18.21 -3.37
CA PRO A 301 -21.22 -17.28 -4.49
C PRO A 301 -22.52 -16.53 -4.82
N VAL A 302 -23.69 -17.14 -4.58
CA VAL A 302 -25.01 -16.51 -4.78
C VAL A 302 -25.22 -15.40 -3.77
N GLU A 303 -24.99 -15.65 -2.47
CA GLU A 303 -25.07 -14.64 -1.42
C GLU A 303 -24.12 -13.47 -1.68
N LEU A 304 -22.92 -13.77 -2.20
CA LEU A 304 -21.99 -12.73 -2.59
C LEU A 304 -22.56 -11.92 -3.77
N LEU A 305 -23.07 -12.57 -4.81
CA LEU A 305 -23.64 -11.90 -5.97
C LEU A 305 -24.82 -11.00 -5.61
N GLU A 306 -25.76 -11.49 -4.80
CA GLU A 306 -26.89 -10.71 -4.28
C GLU A 306 -26.39 -9.48 -3.51
N TRP A 307 -25.39 -9.69 -2.65
CA TRP A 307 -24.75 -8.58 -1.94
C TRP A 307 -24.07 -7.58 -2.90
N PHE A 308 -23.54 -8.02 -4.04
CA PHE A 308 -22.98 -7.13 -5.06
C PHE A 308 -24.05 -6.32 -5.80
N GLN A 309 -25.27 -6.83 -5.91
CA GLN A 309 -26.40 -6.18 -6.60
C GLN A 309 -27.11 -5.11 -5.73
N ASP A 310 -26.87 -5.11 -4.43
CA ASP A 310 -27.53 -4.23 -3.47
C ASP A 310 -27.25 -2.73 -3.70
N ASN A 311 -28.22 -1.85 -3.39
CA ASN A 311 -28.33 -0.42 -3.78
C ASN A 311 -27.23 0.55 -3.28
N ASN A 312 -26.20 0.07 -2.58
CA ASN A 312 -25.11 0.88 -2.03
C ASN A 312 -24.22 1.58 -3.08
N LEU A 313 -24.34 1.26 -4.37
CA LEU A 313 -23.58 1.96 -5.42
C LEU A 313 -24.16 3.35 -5.73
N THR A 314 -25.47 3.54 -5.55
CA THR A 314 -26.13 4.81 -5.88
C THR A 314 -25.58 5.95 -5.02
N SER A 315 -25.41 5.74 -3.71
CA SER A 315 -24.85 6.75 -2.81
C SER A 315 -23.42 7.15 -3.16
N ARG A 316 -22.60 6.21 -3.66
CA ARG A 316 -21.24 6.50 -4.14
C ARG A 316 -21.25 7.30 -5.44
N VAL A 317 -22.11 6.92 -6.38
CA VAL A 317 -22.27 7.65 -7.64
C VAL A 317 -22.72 9.09 -7.38
N ASP A 318 -23.64 9.30 -6.43
CA ASP A 318 -24.08 10.63 -6.03
C ASP A 318 -22.95 11.44 -5.39
N ALA A 319 -22.16 10.83 -4.50
CA ALA A 319 -20.97 11.45 -3.93
C ALA A 319 -19.94 11.83 -5.01
N TRP A 320 -19.74 11.00 -6.04
CA TRP A 320 -18.83 11.33 -7.15
C TRP A 320 -19.32 12.51 -7.98
N ARG A 321 -20.63 12.59 -8.22
CA ARG A 321 -21.22 13.70 -8.96
C ARG A 321 -21.14 15.01 -8.17
N ASP A 322 -21.44 14.98 -6.87
CA ASP A 322 -21.25 16.15 -6.00
C ASP A 322 -19.76 16.55 -5.93
N GLY A 323 -18.84 15.56 -5.85
CA GLY A 323 -17.40 15.79 -5.94
C GLY A 323 -16.96 16.41 -7.28
N TRP A 324 -17.59 16.04 -8.38
CA TRP A 324 -17.31 16.63 -9.70
C TRP A 324 -17.79 18.07 -9.81
N ASP A 325 -18.88 18.43 -9.12
CA ASP A 325 -19.34 19.81 -9.05
C ASP A 325 -18.36 20.67 -8.24
N VAL A 326 -17.74 20.11 -7.18
CA VAL A 326 -16.60 20.77 -6.50
C VAL A 326 -15.41 20.92 -7.45
N ILE A 327 -15.02 19.88 -8.19
CA ILE A 327 -13.89 19.96 -9.15
C ILE A 327 -14.11 21.07 -10.18
N ARG A 328 -15.34 21.24 -10.67
CA ARG A 328 -15.69 22.31 -11.62
C ARG A 328 -15.62 23.70 -11.00
N ALA A 329 -15.94 23.82 -9.71
CA ALA A 329 -15.88 25.10 -9.00
C ALA A 329 -14.45 25.48 -8.57
N PHE A 330 -13.58 24.51 -8.31
CA PHE A 330 -12.21 24.70 -7.82
C PHE A 330 -11.14 24.02 -8.72
N PRO A 331 -11.12 24.24 -10.04
CA PRO A 331 -10.33 23.42 -10.96
C PRO A 331 -8.82 23.56 -10.76
N TRP A 332 -8.34 24.77 -10.44
CA TRP A 332 -6.91 25.06 -10.38
C TRP A 332 -6.29 24.68 -9.05
N THR A 333 -6.86 25.15 -7.95
CA THR A 333 -6.26 25.06 -6.62
C THR A 333 -6.93 24.03 -5.72
N GLY A 334 -8.12 23.54 -6.10
CA GLY A 334 -8.97 22.75 -5.21
C GLY A 334 -9.44 23.56 -3.99
N THR A 335 -10.15 22.88 -3.09
CA THR A 335 -10.62 23.48 -1.83
C THR A 335 -9.57 23.49 -0.71
N GLY A 336 -8.42 22.82 -0.91
CA GLY A 336 -7.43 22.53 0.14
C GLY A 336 -7.45 21.05 0.51
N LEU A 337 -6.29 20.37 0.61
CA LEU A 337 -6.27 18.96 1.02
C LEU A 337 -6.94 18.74 2.38
N ASN A 338 -7.64 17.61 2.52
CA ASN A 338 -8.41 17.21 3.72
C ASN A 338 -9.59 18.13 4.06
N THR A 339 -10.16 18.82 3.06
CA THR A 339 -11.31 19.73 3.24
C THR A 339 -12.58 19.28 2.52
N TYR A 340 -12.62 18.08 1.91
CA TYR A 340 -13.80 17.58 1.20
C TYR A 340 -15.08 17.64 2.05
N SER A 341 -14.99 17.25 3.32
CA SER A 341 -16.11 17.32 4.26
C SER A 341 -16.67 18.73 4.44
N VAL A 342 -15.81 19.76 4.37
CA VAL A 342 -16.21 21.18 4.47
C VAL A 342 -16.87 21.62 3.17
N ALA A 343 -16.30 21.26 2.02
CA ALA A 343 -16.88 21.57 0.71
C ALA A 343 -18.29 20.96 0.55
N MET A 344 -18.50 19.73 1.04
CA MET A 344 -19.80 19.07 0.97
C MET A 344 -20.91 19.76 1.77
N LEU A 345 -20.60 20.65 2.72
CA LEU A 345 -21.64 21.47 3.38
C LEU A 345 -22.39 22.39 2.40
N PHE A 346 -21.75 22.74 1.27
CA PHE A 346 -22.30 23.65 0.27
C PHE A 346 -22.64 22.96 -1.05
N TYR A 347 -21.87 21.92 -1.43
CA TYR A 347 -21.98 21.26 -2.73
C TYR A 347 -22.74 19.94 -2.72
N GLN A 348 -23.10 19.41 -1.55
CA GLN A 348 -23.86 18.17 -1.46
C GLN A 348 -25.33 18.40 -1.81
N THR A 349 -25.73 17.96 -3.00
CA THR A 349 -27.09 18.22 -3.53
C THR A 349 -27.90 16.95 -3.75
N ARG A 350 -27.26 15.81 -3.94
CA ARG A 350 -27.91 14.59 -4.43
C ARG A 350 -28.39 13.68 -3.30
N ASN A 351 -27.48 13.29 -2.41
CA ASN A 351 -27.84 12.57 -1.20
C ASN A 351 -27.76 13.55 -0.02
N ARG A 352 -28.90 13.94 0.55
CA ARG A 352 -28.95 14.89 1.69
C ARG A 352 -29.31 14.23 3.01
N ASP A 353 -29.51 12.91 3.01
CA ASP A 353 -29.93 12.15 4.20
C ASP A 353 -28.77 11.98 5.20
N SER A 354 -27.53 12.15 4.74
CA SER A 354 -26.32 12.05 5.56
C SER A 354 -25.22 12.94 5.01
N HIS A 355 -24.44 13.58 5.88
CA HIS A 355 -23.27 14.36 5.48
C HIS A 355 -22.17 13.46 4.92
N MET A 356 -21.73 13.73 3.69
CA MET A 356 -20.68 12.97 3.02
C MET A 356 -19.32 13.56 3.35
N SER A 357 -18.60 12.94 4.29
CA SER A 357 -17.24 13.41 4.66
C SER A 357 -16.16 13.03 3.64
N ARG A 358 -16.45 12.12 2.70
CA ARG A 358 -15.51 11.53 1.72
C ARG A 358 -16.18 11.28 0.37
N ALA A 359 -15.41 11.29 -0.71
CA ALA A 359 -15.93 11.00 -2.05
C ALA A 359 -16.14 9.49 -2.32
N HIS A 360 -15.60 8.58 -1.49
CA HIS A 360 -15.51 7.15 -1.83
C HIS A 360 -14.84 6.89 -3.19
N ASN A 361 -13.87 7.74 -3.53
CA ASN A 361 -12.94 7.63 -4.64
C ASN A 361 -11.82 8.64 -4.39
N ASP A 362 -10.64 8.17 -3.99
CA ASP A 362 -9.52 9.05 -3.64
C ASP A 362 -9.05 9.89 -4.84
N TYR A 363 -9.27 9.45 -6.09
CA TYR A 363 -8.92 10.24 -7.27
C TYR A 363 -9.83 11.44 -7.46
N VAL A 364 -11.14 11.25 -7.29
CA VAL A 364 -12.12 12.35 -7.31
C VAL A 364 -11.85 13.29 -6.14
N GLN A 365 -11.60 12.76 -4.95
CA GLN A 365 -11.31 13.61 -3.79
C GLN A 365 -10.01 14.40 -3.95
N LEU A 366 -8.94 13.79 -4.48
CA LEU A 366 -7.69 14.49 -4.77
C LEU A 366 -7.87 15.63 -5.77
N LEU A 367 -8.70 15.43 -6.81
CA LEU A 367 -9.02 16.49 -7.77
C LEU A 367 -9.86 17.61 -7.13
N ALA A 368 -10.85 17.26 -6.30
CA ALA A 368 -11.73 18.24 -5.64
C ALA A 368 -10.96 19.10 -4.62
N GLU A 369 -10.13 18.46 -3.79
CA GLU A 369 -9.39 19.12 -2.73
C GLU A 369 -8.08 19.76 -3.23
N GLY A 370 -7.45 19.16 -4.23
CA GLY A 370 -6.12 19.54 -4.69
C GLY A 370 -6.08 20.35 -5.98
N GLY A 371 -7.15 20.30 -6.79
CA GLY A 371 -7.17 20.87 -8.14
C GLY A 371 -6.02 20.36 -9.01
N VAL A 372 -5.79 21.04 -10.13
CA VAL A 372 -4.61 20.81 -10.99
C VAL A 372 -3.30 21.02 -10.22
N LEU A 373 -3.27 21.99 -9.30
CA LEU A 373 -2.11 22.37 -8.48
C LEU A 373 -1.48 21.16 -7.77
N VAL A 374 -2.29 20.33 -7.11
CA VAL A 374 -1.78 19.16 -6.38
C VAL A 374 -1.89 17.88 -7.22
N ALA A 375 -2.94 17.73 -8.04
CA ALA A 375 -3.19 16.49 -8.79
C ALA A 375 -2.10 16.21 -9.82
N VAL A 376 -1.56 17.23 -10.52
CA VAL A 376 -0.50 17.03 -11.52
C VAL A 376 0.81 16.58 -10.86
N PRO A 377 1.35 17.28 -9.83
CA PRO A 377 2.51 16.77 -9.08
C PRO A 377 2.30 15.37 -8.49
N ALA A 378 1.10 15.07 -7.98
CA ALA A 378 0.79 13.76 -7.45
C ALA A 378 0.82 12.67 -8.54
N ALA A 379 0.25 12.93 -9.71
CA ALA A 379 0.33 12.02 -10.86
C ALA A 379 1.79 11.79 -11.30
N VAL A 380 2.61 12.85 -11.34
CA VAL A 380 4.05 12.74 -11.63
C VAL A 380 4.74 11.87 -10.57
N ALA A 381 4.46 12.07 -9.29
CA ALA A 381 5.03 11.26 -8.21
C ALA A 381 4.67 9.76 -8.35
N VAL A 382 3.43 9.44 -8.71
CA VAL A 382 2.99 8.06 -8.97
C VAL A 382 3.71 7.46 -10.18
N ILE A 383 3.84 8.20 -11.28
CA ILE A 383 4.55 7.74 -12.49
C ILE A 383 6.03 7.47 -12.18
N VAL A 384 6.68 8.39 -11.46
CA VAL A 384 8.08 8.25 -11.07
C VAL A 384 8.28 7.09 -10.10
N LEU A 385 7.38 6.92 -9.12
CA LEU A 385 7.39 5.77 -8.22
C LEU A 385 7.27 4.45 -9.00
N ALA A 386 6.30 4.36 -9.92
CA ALA A 386 6.09 3.17 -10.75
C ALA A 386 7.33 2.87 -11.62
N ALA A 387 7.95 3.90 -12.20
CA ALA A 387 9.17 3.75 -12.98
C ALA A 387 10.35 3.26 -12.12
N ALA A 388 10.52 3.79 -10.91
CA ALA A 388 11.55 3.39 -9.96
C ALA A 388 11.35 1.93 -9.50
N ILE A 389 10.12 1.55 -9.14
CA ILE A 389 9.77 0.16 -8.79
C ILE A 389 10.05 -0.77 -9.97
N ARG A 390 9.63 -0.40 -11.19
CA ARG A 390 9.88 -1.22 -12.39
C ARG A 390 11.37 -1.42 -12.64
N ARG A 391 12.17 -0.37 -12.48
CA ARG A 391 13.64 -0.44 -12.60
C ARG A 391 14.22 -1.38 -11.54
N ASN A 392 13.80 -1.25 -10.29
CA ASN A 392 14.30 -2.09 -9.20
C ASN A 392 13.90 -3.56 -9.37
N LEU A 393 12.66 -3.86 -9.79
CA LEU A 393 12.22 -5.23 -10.10
C LEU A 393 13.02 -5.86 -11.24
N ARG A 394 13.40 -5.07 -12.25
CA ARG A 394 14.29 -5.54 -13.34
C ARG A 394 15.68 -5.85 -12.82
N ALA A 395 16.24 -5.01 -11.96
CA ALA A 395 17.55 -5.24 -11.33
C ALA A 395 17.54 -6.49 -10.42
N ALA A 396 16.48 -6.66 -9.62
CA ALA A 396 16.29 -7.80 -8.73
C ALA A 396 15.86 -9.08 -9.46
N ARG A 397 15.72 -9.08 -10.80
CA ARG A 397 15.16 -10.23 -11.55
C ARG A 397 15.95 -11.52 -11.35
N ALA A 398 17.27 -11.41 -11.11
CA ALA A 398 18.15 -12.54 -10.83
C ALA A 398 18.00 -13.09 -9.40
N GLU A 399 17.35 -12.37 -8.49
CA GLU A 399 17.04 -12.86 -7.15
C GLU A 399 15.87 -13.83 -7.19
N GLY A 400 15.87 -14.81 -6.28
CA GLY A 400 14.70 -15.67 -6.02
C GLY A 400 13.76 -15.00 -5.01
N ARG A 401 14.01 -15.23 -3.71
CA ARG A 401 13.16 -14.72 -2.61
C ARG A 401 12.96 -13.20 -2.63
N GLY A 402 14.02 -12.43 -2.82
CA GLY A 402 13.93 -10.96 -2.79
C GLY A 402 13.16 -10.37 -3.98
N TYR A 403 13.20 -11.00 -5.16
CA TYR A 403 12.38 -10.59 -6.30
C TYR A 403 10.90 -10.72 -5.98
N TRP A 404 10.47 -11.88 -5.46
CA TRP A 404 9.06 -12.14 -5.22
C TRP A 404 8.45 -11.29 -4.11
N ILE A 405 9.21 -10.96 -3.06
CA ILE A 405 8.76 -10.04 -2.01
C ILE A 405 8.51 -8.64 -2.60
N ARG A 406 9.45 -8.13 -3.42
CA ARG A 406 9.28 -6.84 -4.10
C ARG A 406 8.14 -6.84 -5.10
N ALA A 407 8.02 -7.91 -5.88
CA ALA A 407 6.94 -8.08 -6.85
C ALA A 407 5.58 -8.16 -6.15
N GLY A 408 5.50 -8.88 -5.03
CA GLY A 408 4.28 -8.95 -4.23
C GLY A 408 3.89 -7.61 -3.63
N SER A 409 4.84 -6.82 -3.14
CA SER A 409 4.58 -5.45 -2.74
C SER A 409 4.09 -4.57 -3.89
N ALA A 410 4.70 -4.68 -5.08
CA ALA A 410 4.23 -3.94 -6.27
C ALA A 410 2.82 -4.34 -6.69
N VAL A 411 2.47 -5.63 -6.64
CA VAL A 411 1.09 -6.11 -6.88
C VAL A 411 0.14 -5.50 -5.85
N GLY A 412 0.53 -5.45 -4.57
CA GLY A 412 -0.29 -4.83 -3.51
C GLY A 412 -0.55 -3.33 -3.75
N LEU A 413 0.46 -2.58 -4.21
CA LEU A 413 0.29 -1.15 -4.56
C LEU A 413 -0.68 -0.96 -5.72
N VAL A 414 -0.60 -1.80 -6.76
CA VAL A 414 -1.52 -1.76 -7.91
C VAL A 414 -2.93 -2.15 -7.48
N ALA A 415 -3.07 -3.18 -6.65
CA ALA A 415 -4.36 -3.61 -6.14
C ALA A 415 -5.00 -2.52 -5.26
N MET A 416 -4.20 -1.83 -4.45
CA MET A 416 -4.66 -0.67 -3.69
C MET A 416 -5.14 0.46 -4.62
N ALA A 417 -4.37 0.78 -5.65
CA ALA A 417 -4.76 1.80 -6.64
C ALA A 417 -6.10 1.47 -7.32
N ILE A 418 -6.38 0.19 -7.59
CA ILE A 418 -7.68 -0.25 -8.10
C ILE A 418 -8.77 -0.07 -7.03
N GLN A 419 -8.51 -0.48 -5.78
CA GLN A 419 -9.48 -0.36 -4.69
C GLN A 419 -9.89 1.10 -4.43
N GLU A 420 -8.94 2.04 -4.50
CA GLU A 420 -9.18 3.47 -4.29
C GLU A 420 -10.03 4.14 -5.37
N THR A 421 -10.36 3.46 -6.46
CA THR A 421 -11.38 3.96 -7.42
C THR A 421 -12.78 3.94 -6.83
N LEU A 422 -13.00 3.13 -5.78
CA LEU A 422 -14.28 2.95 -5.11
C LEU A 422 -14.19 3.24 -3.60
N GLU A 423 -13.03 3.56 -3.07
CA GLU A 423 -12.81 3.77 -1.63
C GLU A 423 -11.92 4.98 -1.36
N PHE A 424 -11.65 5.20 -0.07
CA PHE A 424 -10.71 6.19 0.45
C PHE A 424 -9.73 5.57 1.47
N SER A 425 -9.35 4.32 1.27
CA SER A 425 -8.65 3.55 2.30
C SER A 425 -7.24 4.08 2.59
N LEU A 426 -6.60 4.83 1.68
CA LEU A 426 -5.32 5.52 1.89
C LEU A 426 -5.45 6.78 2.75
N GLN A 427 -6.65 7.31 2.95
CA GLN A 427 -6.87 8.37 3.94
C GLN A 427 -6.91 7.83 5.39
N ILE A 428 -6.76 6.52 5.58
CA ILE A 428 -6.59 5.90 6.90
C ILE A 428 -5.11 5.82 7.22
N PRO A 429 -4.63 6.46 8.31
CA PRO A 429 -3.21 6.64 8.58
C PRO A 429 -2.37 5.35 8.57
N VAL A 430 -2.87 4.26 9.16
CA VAL A 430 -2.12 2.99 9.13
C VAL A 430 -2.06 2.37 7.73
N ASN A 431 -3.10 2.55 6.90
CA ASN A 431 -3.10 2.05 5.53
C ASN A 431 -2.12 2.87 4.67
N ALA A 432 -2.08 4.18 4.84
CA ALA A 432 -1.10 5.05 4.18
C ALA A 432 0.33 4.64 4.55
N LEU A 433 0.59 4.33 5.83
CA LEU A 433 1.88 3.83 6.29
C LEU A 433 2.21 2.45 5.69
N LEU A 434 1.25 1.52 5.65
CA LEU A 434 1.44 0.19 5.06
C LEU A 434 1.70 0.30 3.55
N PHE A 435 1.00 1.17 2.84
CA PHE A 435 1.24 1.48 1.43
C PHE A 435 2.66 2.00 1.22
N CYS A 436 3.10 2.99 2.01
CA CYS A 436 4.47 3.50 1.95
C CYS A 436 5.51 2.41 2.31
N THR A 437 5.16 1.48 3.21
CA THR A 437 6.00 0.34 3.56
C THR A 437 6.14 -0.63 2.39
N LEU A 438 5.05 -0.95 1.68
CA LEU A 438 5.10 -1.75 0.45
C LEU A 438 5.92 -1.07 -0.65
N ALA A 439 5.75 0.24 -0.83
CA ALA A 439 6.55 1.01 -1.77
C ALA A 439 8.04 1.00 -1.39
N ALA A 440 8.37 1.15 -0.10
CA ALA A 440 9.74 1.03 0.39
C ALA A 440 10.32 -0.38 0.21
N ILE A 441 9.52 -1.44 0.41
CA ILE A 441 9.91 -2.83 0.11
C ILE A 441 10.21 -2.98 -1.39
N ALA A 442 9.32 -2.50 -2.25
CA ALA A 442 9.45 -2.57 -3.70
C ALA A 442 10.67 -1.79 -4.22
N LEU A 443 11.09 -0.73 -3.51
CA LEU A 443 12.28 0.08 -3.78
C LEU A 443 13.55 -0.39 -3.05
N ALA A 444 13.45 -1.36 -2.12
CA ALA A 444 14.59 -1.81 -1.32
C ALA A 444 15.74 -2.30 -2.24
N PRO A 445 17.00 -1.93 -1.97
CA PRO A 445 18.12 -2.19 -2.88
C PRO A 445 18.24 -3.66 -3.27
N ALA A 446 18.28 -3.93 -4.58
CA ALA A 446 18.59 -5.27 -5.08
C ALA A 446 20.00 -5.68 -4.64
N VAL A 447 20.19 -6.95 -4.28
CA VAL A 447 21.53 -7.47 -4.00
C VAL A 447 22.27 -7.50 -5.33
N ALA A 448 23.28 -6.63 -5.49
CA ALA A 448 24.17 -6.67 -6.63
C ALA A 448 24.74 -8.10 -6.72
N THR A 449 24.41 -8.82 -7.79
CA THR A 449 25.19 -10.00 -8.15
C THR A 449 26.56 -9.45 -8.46
N ALA A 450 27.53 -9.70 -7.58
CA ALA A 450 28.92 -9.46 -7.90
C ALA A 450 29.14 -10.06 -9.29
N ARG A 451 29.49 -9.22 -10.27
CA ARG A 451 30.11 -9.74 -11.48
C ARG A 451 31.28 -10.55 -10.95
N VAL A 452 31.21 -11.87 -11.08
CA VAL A 452 32.36 -12.73 -10.85
C VAL A 452 33.39 -12.21 -11.85
N THR A 453 34.29 -11.34 -11.40
CA THR A 453 35.53 -11.10 -12.10
C THR A 453 36.19 -12.47 -12.20
N PRO A 454 36.49 -12.97 -13.42
CA PRO A 454 37.21 -14.22 -13.55
C PRO A 454 38.43 -14.14 -12.64
N SER A 455 38.64 -15.16 -11.83
CA SER A 455 39.86 -15.29 -11.05
C SER A 455 41.05 -15.19 -12.03
N PRO A 456 42.13 -14.47 -11.71
CA PRO A 456 43.34 -14.46 -12.53
C PRO A 456 43.92 -15.85 -12.82
N ARG A 457 43.46 -16.88 -12.11
CA ARG A 457 43.84 -18.29 -12.31
C ARG A 457 43.30 -18.91 -13.60
N ASP A 458 42.25 -18.35 -14.21
CA ASP A 458 41.70 -18.89 -15.47
C ASP A 458 42.47 -18.43 -16.72
N ASN A 459 43.51 -17.58 -16.55
CA ASN A 459 44.38 -17.08 -17.63
C ASN A 459 45.79 -17.71 -17.62
N MET A 460 46.04 -18.79 -16.88
CA MET A 460 47.31 -19.51 -17.02
C MET A 460 47.26 -20.42 -18.27
N PRO A 461 48.17 -20.24 -19.25
CA PRO A 461 48.31 -21.20 -20.33
C PRO A 461 48.72 -22.57 -19.77
N ALA A 462 48.06 -23.62 -20.27
CA ALA A 462 48.32 -25.01 -19.90
C ALA A 462 49.83 -25.31 -19.93
N SER A 463 50.35 -25.84 -18.83
CA SER A 463 51.73 -26.29 -18.71
C SER A 463 52.06 -27.27 -19.84
N ARG A 464 53.20 -27.04 -20.51
CA ARG A 464 53.77 -27.97 -21.49
C ARG A 464 53.97 -29.34 -20.86
N LYS A 465 53.57 -30.39 -21.59
CA LYS A 465 53.85 -31.80 -21.28
C LYS A 465 55.36 -32.01 -21.01
N PRO A 466 55.74 -32.88 -20.06
CA PRO A 466 57.13 -33.28 -19.90
C PRO A 466 57.58 -34.09 -21.12
N ALA A 467 58.78 -33.79 -21.60
CA ALA A 467 59.43 -34.51 -22.69
C ALA A 467 59.82 -35.92 -22.22
N ASP A 468 59.59 -36.88 -23.10
CA ASP A 468 59.96 -38.29 -22.98
C ASP A 468 61.49 -38.41 -22.93
N VAL A 469 62.03 -38.92 -21.82
CA VAL A 469 63.47 -39.19 -21.69
C VAL A 469 63.66 -40.68 -21.93
N SER A 470 64.01 -41.02 -23.17
CA SER A 470 64.53 -42.32 -23.55
C SER A 470 65.95 -42.48 -23.00
N VAL A 471 66.14 -43.49 -22.14
CA VAL A 471 67.46 -43.99 -21.71
C VAL A 471 68.08 -44.80 -22.85
N PRO A 472 69.34 -44.58 -23.24
CA PRO A 472 70.10 -45.57 -23.99
C PRO A 472 70.97 -46.41 -23.03
N GLU A 473 70.92 -47.72 -23.23
CA GLU A 473 71.92 -48.68 -22.76
C GLU A 473 73.31 -48.32 -23.33
N VAL A 474 74.32 -48.24 -22.46
CA VAL A 474 75.55 -49.05 -22.38
C VAL A 474 76.39 -48.53 -21.20
#